data_AF-A0A941FGP0-F1
#
_entry.id   AF-A0A941FGP0-F1
#
_cell.length_a   1.000
_cell.length_b   1.000
_cell.length_c   1.000
_cell.angle_alpha   90.00
_cell.angle_beta   90.00
_cell.angle_gamma   90.00
#
_symmetry.space_group_name_H-M   'P 1'
#
loop_
_entity.id
_entity.type
_entity.pdbx_description
1 polymer ?
#
loop_
_entity_poly.entity_id
_entity_poly.type
_entity_poly.pdbx_seq_one_letter_code
_entity_poly.pdbx_strand_id
1 'polypeptide(L)'
;MKFLIAILGLLIVFGLAILVSSDRKKVKIKPIILMLVIQLVLTYLLLNTKFGLVIINSIADGFGKLFEWANEGITFVFGGL
;
A
#
# COMPACT_ATOMS: atom_id res chain seq x y z
N MET A 1 -21.51 5.34 7.15
CA MET A 1 -20.78 6.13 6.13
C MET A 1 -19.40 5.56 5.82
N LYS A 2 -18.41 5.57 6.75
CA LYS A 2 -17.04 5.10 6.48
C LYS A 2 -16.94 3.65 5.98
N PHE A 3 -17.62 2.70 6.64
CA PHE A 3 -17.63 1.30 6.22
C PHE A 3 -18.37 1.07 4.88
N LEU A 4 -19.42 1.84 4.61
CA LEU A 4 -20.14 1.76 3.35
C LEU A 4 -19.26 2.19 2.18
N ILE A 5 -18.50 3.27 2.35
CA ILE A 5 -17.53 3.74 1.35
C ILE A 5 -16.44 2.69 1.13
N ALA A 6 -15.92 2.07 2.20
CA ALA A 6 -14.91 1.02 2.08
C ALA A 6 -15.40 -0.20 1.29
N ILE A 7 -16.61 -0.67 1.58
CA ILE A 7 -17.22 -1.81 0.87
C ILE A 7 -17.51 -1.45 -0.59
N LEU A 8 -18.07 -0.26 -0.85
CA LEU A 8 -18.32 0.21 -2.22
C LEU A 8 -17.03 0.36 -3.01
N GLY A 9 -15.99 0.94 -2.42
CA GLY A 9 -14.67 1.06 -3.04
C GLY A 9 -14.10 -0.30 -3.43
N LEU A 10 -14.21 -1.29 -2.54
CA LEU A 10 -13.75 -2.64 -2.82
C LEU A 10 -14.51 -3.30 -3.98
N LEU A 11 -15.84 -3.16 -3.99
CA LEU A 11 -16.68 -3.66 -5.08
C LEU A 11 -16.35 -2.99 -6.42
N ILE A 12 -16.12 -1.67 -6.42
CA ILE A 12 -15.73 -0.92 -7.62
C ILE A 12 -14.39 -1.42 -8.15
N VAL A 13 -13.37 -1.57 -7.28
CA VAL A 13 -12.04 -2.06 -7.67
C VAL A 13 -12.12 -3.45 -8.28
N PHE A 14 -12.85 -4.39 -7.66
CA PHE A 14 -13.02 -5.72 -8.22
C PHE A 14 -13.84 -5.71 -9.52
N GLY A 15 -14.87 -4.86 -9.61
CA GLY A 15 -15.64 -4.67 -10.83
C GLY A 15 -14.75 -4.21 -11.99
N LEU A 16 -13.93 -3.18 -11.76
CA LEU A 16 -12.97 -2.68 -12.75
C LEU A 16 -11.93 -3.74 -13.13
N ALA A 17 -11.40 -4.47 -12.15
CA ALA A 17 -10.43 -5.54 -12.39
C ALA A 17 -11.02 -6.65 -13.28
N ILE A 18 -12.29 -7.03 -13.07
CA ILE A 18 -12.99 -8.00 -13.92
C ILE A 18 -13.24 -7.42 -15.33
N LEU A 19 -13.60 -6.14 -15.44
CA LEU A 19 -13.85 -5.49 -16.73
C LEU A 19 -12.60 -5.50 -17.63
N VAL A 20 -11.43 -5.20 -17.06
CA VAL A 20 -10.14 -5.16 -17.78
C VAL A 20 -9.50 -6.55 -17.92
N SER A 21 -9.97 -7.56 -17.17
CA SER A 21 -9.41 -8.91 -17.20
C SER A 21 -9.49 -9.54 -18.59
N SER A 22 -8.36 -10.01 -19.08
CA SER A 22 -8.23 -10.66 -20.40
C SER A 22 -8.92 -12.02 -20.49
N ASP A 23 -9.02 -12.78 -19.38
CA ASP A 23 -9.69 -14.08 -19.35
C ASP A 23 -10.48 -14.26 -18.06
N ARG A 24 -11.69 -13.68 -18.06
CA ARG A 24 -12.61 -13.66 -16.90
C ARG A 24 -12.98 -15.05 -16.40
N LYS A 25 -12.94 -16.07 -17.26
CA LYS A 25 -13.30 -17.47 -16.91
C LYS A 25 -12.20 -18.18 -16.12
N LYS A 26 -10.94 -17.73 -16.26
CA LYS A 26 -9.80 -18.30 -15.54
C LYS A 26 -9.49 -17.58 -14.22
N VAL A 27 -10.29 -16.60 -13.83
CA VAL A 27 -10.11 -15.87 -12.57
C VAL A 27 -10.30 -16.82 -11.40
N LYS A 28 -9.21 -17.09 -10.67
CA LYS A 28 -9.25 -17.96 -9.49
C LYS A 28 -9.71 -17.16 -8.29
N ILE A 29 -10.92 -17.43 -7.82
CA ILE A 29 -11.52 -16.73 -6.66
C ILE A 29 -10.77 -17.01 -5.35
N LYS A 30 -10.25 -18.24 -5.17
CA LYS A 30 -9.51 -18.62 -3.94
C LYS A 30 -8.31 -17.70 -3.65
N PRO A 31 -7.37 -17.45 -4.59
CA PRO A 31 -6.30 -16.45 -4.40
C PRO A 31 -6.79 -15.03 -4.09
N ILE A 32 -7.89 -14.57 -4.71
CA ILE A 32 -8.41 -13.22 -4.48
C ILE A 32 -8.93 -13.07 -3.04
N ILE A 33 -9.67 -14.06 -2.55
CA ILE A 33 -10.14 -14.07 -1.16
C ILE A 33 -8.95 -14.16 -0.20
N LEU A 34 -7.98 -15.02 -0.49
CA LEU A 34 -6.77 -15.14 0.34
C LEU A 34 -6.00 -13.82 0.39
N MET A 35 -5.84 -13.14 -0.75
CA MET A 35 -5.21 -11.82 -0.84
C MET A 35 -5.94 -10.81 0.05
N LEU A 36 -7.27 -10.76 -0.01
CA LEU A 36 -8.07 -9.87 0.85
C LEU A 36 -7.87 -10.15 2.34
N VAL A 37 -7.91 -11.42 2.74
CA VAL A 37 -7.71 -11.81 4.14
C VAL A 37 -6.33 -11.39 4.61
N ILE A 38 -5.29 -11.68 3.82
CA ILE A 38 -3.91 -11.28 4.13
C ILE A 38 -3.81 -9.75 4.21
N GLN A 39 -4.42 -9.01 3.28
CA GLN A 39 -4.43 -7.54 3.31
C GLN A 39 -5.07 -6.99 4.58
N LEU A 40 -6.22 -7.51 5.00
CA LEU A 40 -6.89 -7.06 6.22
C LEU A 40 -6.06 -7.38 7.46
N VAL A 41 -5.50 -8.59 7.53
CA VAL A 41 -4.62 -9.01 8.63
C VAL A 41 -3.39 -8.12 8.70
N LEU A 42 -2.70 -7.90 7.58
CA LEU A 42 -1.51 -7.05 7.53
C LEU A 42 -1.86 -5.59 7.84
N THR A 43 -2.96 -5.07 7.31
CA THR A 43 -3.39 -3.69 7.59
C THR A 43 -3.67 -3.51 9.08
N TYR A 44 -4.36 -4.45 9.71
CA TYR A 44 -4.59 -4.42 11.15
C TYR A 44 -3.28 -4.54 11.94
N LEU A 45 -2.44 -5.51 11.59
CA LEU A 45 -1.17 -5.74 12.27
C LEU A 45 -0.25 -4.51 12.16
N LEU A 46 -0.13 -3.92 10.97
CA LEU A 46 0.78 -2.82 10.71
C LEU A 46 0.23 -1.47 11.21
N LEU A 47 -1.08 -1.20 11.08
CA LEU A 47 -1.65 0.13 11.38
C LEU A 47 -2.36 0.23 12.74
N ASN A 48 -2.74 -0.90 13.37
CA ASN A 48 -3.45 -0.90 14.65
C ASN A 48 -2.66 -1.50 15.83
N THR A 49 -1.42 -1.95 15.62
CA THR A 49 -0.59 -2.50 16.71
C THR A 49 0.67 -1.66 16.96
N LYS A 50 1.15 -1.67 18.21
CA LYS A 50 2.41 -1.01 18.59
C LYS A 50 3.60 -1.59 17.83
N PHE A 51 3.61 -2.91 17.61
CA PHE A 51 4.65 -3.58 16.84
C PHE A 51 4.65 -3.13 15.36
N GLY A 52 3.46 -3.04 14.76
CA GLY A 52 3.28 -2.52 13.41
C GLY A 52 3.79 -1.09 13.25
N LEU A 53 3.49 -0.22 14.22
CA LEU A 53 3.98 1.16 14.25
C LEU A 53 5.51 1.22 14.26
N VAL A 54 6.17 0.38 15.06
CA VAL A 54 7.65 0.32 15.10
C VAL A 54 8.23 -0.10 13.75
N ILE A 55 7.61 -1.08 13.08
CA ILE A 55 8.04 -1.51 11.74
C ILE A 55 7.91 -0.37 10.73
N ILE A 56 6.74 0.26 10.67
CA ILE A 56 6.47 1.35 9.72
C ILE A 56 7.43 2.52 9.96
N ASN A 57 7.65 2.91 11.21
CA ASN A 57 8.56 4.00 11.54
C ASN A 57 10.00 3.66 11.17
N SER A 58 10.45 2.43 11.43
CA SER A 58 11.79 1.99 11.02
C SER A 58 12.01 2.10 9.50
N ILE A 59 10.98 1.74 8.70
CA ILE A 59 11.04 1.88 7.24
C ILE A 59 11.03 3.36 6.85
N ALA A 60 10.16 4.17 7.47
CA ALA A 60 10.08 5.60 7.21
C ALA A 60 11.39 6.32 7.52
N ASP A 61 12.03 6.01 8.63
CA ASP A 61 13.34 6.55 9.02
C ASP A 61 14.43 6.14 8.02
N GLY A 62 14.36 4.92 7.50
CA GLY A 62 15.22 4.45 6.42
C GLY A 62 15.07 5.30 5.15
N PHE A 63 13.84 5.59 4.72
CA PHE A 63 13.58 6.52 3.61
C PHE A 63 14.00 7.95 3.93
N GLY A 64 13.85 8.41 5.18
CA GLY A 64 14.34 9.71 5.63
C GLY A 64 15.83 9.88 5.34
N LYS A 65 16.65 8.88 5.69
CA LYS A 65 18.09 8.88 5.39
C LYS A 65 18.38 8.87 3.88
N LEU A 66 17.61 8.10 3.10
CA LEU A 66 17.76 8.11 1.64
C LEU A 66 17.49 9.51 1.07
N PHE A 67 16.51 10.22 1.60
CA PHE A 67 16.21 11.59 1.19
C PHE A 67 17.26 12.60 1.65
N GLU A 68 17.84 12.43 2.84
CA GLU A 68 18.97 13.25 3.29
C GLU A 68 20.15 13.16 2.30
N TRP A 69 20.55 11.94 1.91
CA TRP A 69 21.61 11.74 0.91
C TRP A 69 21.25 12.31 -0.46
N ALA A 70 19.99 12.15 -0.89
CA ALA A 70 19.52 12.76 -2.13
C ALA A 70 19.61 14.30 -2.07
N ASN A 71 19.27 14.88 -0.93
CA ASN A 71 19.32 16.33 -0.72
C ASN A 71 20.76 16.86 -0.68
N GLU A 72 21.71 16.11 -0.13
CA GLU A 72 23.13 16.44 -0.23
C GLU A 72 23.58 16.51 -1.70
N GLY A 73 23.16 15.54 -2.53
CA GLY A 73 23.41 15.55 -3.97
C GLY A 73 22.79 16.75 -4.69
N ILE A 74 21.54 17.11 -4.35
CA ILE A 74 20.88 18.30 -4.90
C ILE A 74 21.63 19.56 -4.49
N THR A 75 22.02 19.67 -3.22
CA THR A 75 22.76 20.82 -2.68
C THR A 75 24.14 20.94 -3.33
N PHE A 76 24.82 19.82 -3.61
CA PHE A 76 26.08 19.82 -4.34
C PHE A 76 25.94 20.41 -5.75
N VAL A 77 24.87 20.09 -6.47
CA VAL A 77 24.66 20.58 -7.85
C VAL A 77 24.07 21.98 -7.89
N PHE A 78 23.14 22.30 -6.99
CA PHE A 78 22.27 23.47 -7.09
C PHE A 78 22.26 24.38 -5.85
N GLY A 79 23.04 24.09 -4.78
CA GLY A 79 22.93 24.80 -3.49
C GLY A 79 23.33 26.28 -3.48
N GLY A 80 23.83 26.81 -4.60
CA GLY A 80 24.13 28.24 -4.78
C GLY A 80 23.09 29.01 -5.62
N LEU A 81 21.99 28.37 -6.01
CA LEU A 81 20.82 28.97 -6.68
C LEU A 81 19.70 29.22 -5.67
#